data_AF-A0A7F5RMV8-F1
#
_entry.id   AF-A0A7F5RMV8-F1
#
_cell.length_a   1.000
_cell.length_b   1.000
_cell.length_c   1.000
_cell.angle_alpha   90.00
_cell.angle_beta   90.00
_cell.angle_gamma   90.00
#
_symmetry.space_group_name_H-M   'P 1'
#
loop_
_entity.id
_entity.type
_entity.pdbx_description
1 polymer ?
#
loop_
_entity_poly.entity_id
_entity_poly.type
_entity_poly.pdbx_seq_one_letter_code
_entity_poly.pdbx_strand_id
1 'polypeptide(L)'
;MPIVPPKCPPIPERKLPPRLPPPPPPLPDVDPKFLKILEKYKYNWRLTQLSRARKIVKKFVQKKEPIGYYESPVKPGVLKGKIPERTKDVKTIPLWKLNLQKKYFRTCRNVPKKQRKKRYRIVNANVKKTWNSVYYYYKKALAAKKKKEEAARASIDSKTKKKSKSKAERLKEAIEYCKSIAVPKKVFQPTPKPRKVVKDWNTLLVHLDTLSEPVRKTRKYKRPSIDSQYVDPSKVSPKALKYQISSRVDDLAHKLPERYTRKEKPIIPGAVKRGALKAKITPRIEEISAPKKRADAPEMDVKENPFSVSKNALKYKPTPRIEELAKPVERK
;
A
#
# COMPACT_ATOMS: atom_id res chain seq x y z
N MET A 1 -32.63 32.39 -51.31
CA MET A 1 -33.38 31.35 -50.57
C MET A 1 -32.41 30.25 -50.17
N PRO A 2 -32.26 29.92 -48.88
CA PRO A 2 -31.27 28.93 -48.44
C PRO A 2 -31.73 27.51 -48.81
N ILE A 3 -30.88 26.80 -49.55
CA ILE A 3 -31.09 25.42 -49.99
C ILE A 3 -30.90 24.50 -48.78
N VAL A 4 -32.00 23.92 -48.30
CA VAL A 4 -31.99 22.97 -47.19
C VAL A 4 -31.57 21.59 -47.73
N PRO A 5 -30.49 20.97 -47.22
CA PRO A 5 -30.06 19.67 -47.69
C PRO A 5 -31.05 18.56 -47.29
N PRO A 6 -31.25 17.54 -48.14
CA PRO A 6 -32.21 16.47 -47.89
C PRO A 6 -31.81 15.64 -46.67
N LYS A 7 -32.78 15.39 -45.77
CA LYS A 7 -32.61 14.53 -44.60
C LYS A 7 -32.36 13.09 -45.05
N CYS A 8 -31.18 12.56 -44.72
CA CYS A 8 -30.87 11.14 -44.93
C CYS A 8 -31.84 10.26 -44.13
N PRO A 9 -32.39 9.18 -44.72
CA PRO A 9 -33.24 8.24 -44.00
C PRO A 9 -32.44 7.51 -42.90
N PRO A 10 -33.08 7.18 -41.78
CA PRO A 10 -32.43 6.48 -40.67
C PRO A 10 -31.96 5.10 -41.14
N ILE A 11 -30.67 4.84 -40.95
CA ILE A 11 -30.06 3.55 -41.28
C ILE A 11 -30.68 2.49 -40.35
N PRO A 12 -31.27 1.41 -40.90
CA PRO A 12 -31.87 0.36 -40.08
C PRO A 12 -30.80 -0.29 -39.19
N GLU A 13 -31.06 -0.35 -37.89
CA GLU A 13 -30.18 -0.96 -36.90
C GLU A 13 -29.96 -2.44 -37.22
N ARG A 14 -28.83 -2.75 -37.86
CA ARG A 14 -28.34 -4.12 -38.02
C ARG A 14 -28.05 -4.69 -36.63
N LYS A 15 -28.97 -5.52 -36.12
CA LYS A 15 -28.74 -6.37 -34.94
C LYS A 15 -27.53 -7.25 -35.22
N LEU A 16 -26.39 -6.92 -34.62
CA LEU A 16 -25.18 -7.73 -34.71
C LEU A 16 -25.47 -9.11 -34.11
N PRO A 17 -25.07 -10.22 -34.76
CA PRO A 17 -25.25 -11.54 -34.21
C PRO A 17 -24.55 -11.64 -32.84
N PRO A 18 -25.08 -12.43 -31.90
CA PRO A 18 -24.46 -12.63 -30.60
C PRO A 18 -23.02 -13.11 -30.81
N ARG A 19 -22.06 -12.37 -30.24
CA ARG A 19 -20.65 -12.74 -30.30
C ARG A 19 -20.49 -14.14 -29.70
N LEU A 20 -20.02 -15.09 -30.52
CA LEU A 20 -19.60 -16.39 -30.03
C LEU A 20 -18.53 -16.17 -28.94
N PRO A 21 -18.59 -16.94 -27.83
CA PRO A 21 -17.56 -16.86 -26.81
C PRO A 21 -16.20 -17.13 -27.45
N PRO A 22 -15.14 -16.41 -27.05
CA PRO A 22 -13.82 -16.64 -27.58
C PRO A 22 -13.42 -18.10 -27.32
N PRO A 23 -12.68 -18.74 -28.26
CA PRO A 23 -12.21 -20.10 -28.06
C PRO A 23 -11.38 -20.18 -26.78
N PRO A 24 -11.46 -21.29 -26.03
CA PRO A 24 -10.67 -21.47 -24.82
C PRO A 24 -9.18 -21.34 -25.18
N PRO A 25 -8.37 -20.72 -24.30
CA PRO A 25 -6.95 -20.58 -24.55
C PRO A 25 -6.30 -21.96 -24.71
N PRO A 26 -5.28 -22.10 -25.58
CA PRO A 26 -4.55 -23.34 -25.71
C PRO A 26 -3.98 -23.75 -24.35
N LEU A 27 -4.12 -25.03 -24.01
CA LEU A 27 -3.59 -25.56 -22.76
C LEU A 27 -2.07 -25.32 -22.70
N PRO A 28 -1.53 -24.96 -21.53
CA PRO A 28 -0.10 -24.74 -21.38
C PRO A 28 0.64 -26.04 -21.69
N ASP A 29 1.77 -25.92 -22.39
CA ASP A 29 2.64 -27.04 -22.71
C ASP A 29 3.28 -27.56 -21.41
N VAL A 30 2.69 -28.62 -20.84
CA VAL A 30 3.17 -29.22 -19.59
C VAL A 30 4.26 -30.21 -19.92
N ASP A 31 5.44 -30.02 -19.32
CA ASP A 31 6.61 -30.88 -19.51
C ASP A 31 6.23 -32.36 -19.30
N PRO A 32 6.45 -33.26 -20.29
CA PRO A 32 6.01 -34.66 -20.24
C PRO A 32 6.60 -35.44 -19.07
N LYS A 33 7.73 -34.97 -18.51
CA LYS A 33 8.31 -35.53 -17.29
C LYS A 33 7.40 -35.33 -16.08
N PHE A 34 6.65 -34.24 -16.03
CA PHE A 34 5.70 -33.92 -14.97
C PHE A 34 4.42 -34.76 -15.07
N LEU A 35 3.93 -34.98 -16.30
CA LEU A 35 2.79 -35.87 -16.55
C LEU A 35 3.09 -37.31 -16.12
N LYS A 36 4.29 -37.83 -16.42
CA LYS A 36 4.74 -39.15 -15.93
C LYS A 36 4.79 -39.25 -14.40
N ILE A 37 5.11 -38.15 -13.70
CA ILE A 37 5.08 -38.12 -12.23
C ILE A 37 3.64 -38.14 -11.72
N LEU A 38 2.72 -37.41 -12.36
CA LEU A 38 1.31 -37.37 -11.99
C LEU A 38 0.60 -38.72 -12.25
N GLU A 39 0.87 -39.36 -13.39
CA GLU A 39 0.35 -40.69 -13.71
C GLU A 39 0.87 -41.77 -12.77
N LYS A 40 2.14 -41.68 -12.35
CA LYS A 40 2.75 -42.60 -11.37
C LYS A 40 2.03 -42.59 -10.02
N TYR A 41 1.34 -41.51 -9.68
CA TYR A 41 0.56 -41.39 -8.45
C TYR A 41 -0.93 -41.14 -8.75
N LYS A 42 -1.54 -42.05 -9.51
CA LYS A 42 -2.96 -42.03 -9.92
C LYS A 42 -3.95 -41.73 -8.79
N TYR A 43 -3.63 -42.16 -7.56
CA TYR A 43 -4.30 -41.74 -6.33
C TYR A 43 -3.28 -41.36 -5.27
N ASN A 44 -2.80 -40.12 -5.33
CA ASN A 44 -1.93 -39.60 -4.29
C ASN A 44 -2.79 -39.25 -3.06
N TRP A 45 -3.20 -40.27 -2.31
CA TRP A 45 -4.02 -40.17 -1.10
C TRP A 45 -3.53 -39.08 -0.14
N ARG A 46 -2.20 -38.84 -0.15
CA ARG A 46 -1.52 -37.79 0.58
C ARG A 46 -1.90 -36.39 0.09
N LEU A 47 -2.01 -36.14 -1.21
CA LEU A 47 -2.53 -34.87 -1.75
C LEU A 47 -4.03 -34.70 -1.45
N THR A 48 -4.80 -35.79 -1.46
CA THR A 48 -6.23 -35.77 -1.06
C THR A 48 -6.39 -35.47 0.44
N GLN A 49 -5.51 -36.02 1.28
CA GLN A 49 -5.45 -35.73 2.72
C GLN A 49 -4.93 -34.32 3.03
N LEU A 50 -4.00 -33.80 2.23
CA LEU A 50 -3.51 -32.43 2.38
C LEU A 50 -4.49 -31.37 1.84
N SER A 51 -5.36 -31.73 0.90
CA SER A 51 -6.42 -30.85 0.38
C SER A 51 -7.69 -30.87 1.24
N ARG A 52 -7.94 -31.92 2.03
CA ARG A 52 -8.99 -31.91 3.07
C ARG A 52 -8.60 -30.96 4.20
N ALA A 53 -9.35 -29.88 4.37
CA ALA A 53 -9.14 -28.93 5.45
C ALA A 53 -9.28 -29.62 6.82
N ARG A 54 -8.19 -29.73 7.58
CA ARG A 54 -8.12 -30.44 8.88
C ARG A 54 -9.06 -29.89 9.96
N LYS A 55 -9.59 -28.68 9.77
CA LYS A 55 -10.63 -28.07 10.61
C LYS A 55 -11.61 -27.35 9.71
N ILE A 56 -12.85 -27.85 9.63
CA ILE A 56 -13.98 -27.07 9.13
C ILE A 56 -14.32 -26.07 10.23
N VAL A 57 -13.60 -24.96 10.27
CA VAL A 57 -14.01 -23.81 11.07
C VAL A 57 -15.31 -23.34 10.43
N LYS A 58 -16.45 -23.50 11.12
CA LYS A 58 -17.71 -22.85 10.71
C LYS A 58 -17.35 -21.38 10.49
N LYS A 59 -17.38 -20.91 9.24
CA LYS A 59 -17.14 -19.50 8.94
C LYS A 59 -18.06 -18.72 9.87
N PHE A 60 -17.44 -17.94 10.74
CA PHE A 60 -18.03 -17.06 11.73
C PHE A 60 -19.49 -16.72 11.41
N VAL A 61 -20.43 -17.30 12.17
CA VAL A 61 -21.73 -16.65 12.37
C VAL A 61 -21.39 -15.39 13.14
N GLN A 62 -21.23 -14.29 12.40
CA GLN A 62 -20.97 -12.98 12.99
C GLN A 62 -22.16 -12.63 13.88
N LYS A 63 -21.98 -12.71 15.20
CA LYS A 63 -22.85 -11.99 16.12
C LYS A 63 -22.66 -10.50 15.80
N LYS A 64 -23.67 -9.90 15.19
CA LYS A 64 -23.71 -8.48 14.86
C LYS A 64 -23.80 -7.70 16.17
N GLU A 65 -22.67 -7.22 16.67
CA GLU A 65 -22.66 -6.03 17.52
C GLU A 65 -22.27 -4.84 16.65
N PRO A 66 -23.00 -3.71 16.71
CA PRO A 66 -22.75 -2.57 15.85
C PRO A 66 -21.60 -1.75 16.44
N ILE A 67 -20.37 -2.07 16.06
CA ILE A 67 -19.21 -1.22 16.34
C ILE A 67 -18.56 -0.93 15.01
N GLY A 68 -18.59 0.35 14.63
CA GLY A 68 -17.92 0.87 13.44
C GLY A 68 -16.42 0.55 13.46
N TYR A 69 -15.81 0.60 12.28
CA TYR A 69 -14.38 0.43 11.98
C TYR A 69 -13.94 -0.98 11.50
N TYR A 70 -13.87 -1.08 10.16
CA TYR A 70 -13.09 -2.00 9.31
C TYR A 70 -13.29 -3.52 9.50
N GLU A 71 -13.95 -4.15 8.52
CA GLU A 71 -14.30 -5.59 8.43
C GLU A 71 -13.10 -6.57 8.25
N SER A 72 -11.88 -6.19 8.64
CA SER A 72 -10.75 -7.13 8.74
C SER A 72 -9.75 -6.64 9.79
N PRO A 73 -9.35 -7.47 10.76
CA PRO A 73 -8.33 -7.10 11.75
C PRO A 73 -6.93 -6.91 11.13
N VAL A 74 -6.77 -7.23 9.85
CA VAL A 74 -5.52 -7.04 9.10
C VAL A 74 -5.76 -6.00 8.02
N LYS A 75 -5.09 -4.85 8.12
CA LYS A 75 -5.09 -3.82 7.07
C LYS A 75 -4.74 -4.49 5.72
N PRO A 76 -5.50 -4.32 4.64
CA PRO A 76 -5.24 -4.96 3.36
C PRO A 76 -3.87 -4.61 2.76
N GLY A 77 -3.26 -3.49 3.17
CA GLY A 77 -1.88 -3.14 2.84
C GLY A 77 -0.82 -4.06 3.44
N VAL A 78 -1.12 -4.76 4.54
CA VAL A 78 -0.20 -5.72 5.20
C VAL A 78 -0.17 -7.05 4.44
N LEU A 79 -1.30 -7.49 3.88
CA LEU A 79 -1.37 -8.69 3.03
C LEU A 79 -0.71 -8.49 1.67
N LYS A 80 -0.66 -7.25 1.18
CA LYS A 80 0.06 -6.85 -0.04
C LYS A 80 1.50 -6.37 0.23
N GLY A 81 1.93 -6.36 1.50
CA GLY A 81 3.28 -5.96 1.87
C GLY A 81 4.30 -6.92 1.29
N LYS A 82 5.22 -6.40 0.45
CA LYS A 82 6.39 -7.16 0.01
C LYS A 82 7.09 -7.67 1.27
N ILE A 83 7.27 -8.99 1.36
CA ILE A 83 8.10 -9.60 2.41
C ILE A 83 9.40 -8.81 2.48
N PRO A 84 9.79 -8.23 3.63
CA PRO A 84 10.99 -7.42 3.71
C PRO A 84 12.18 -8.28 3.30
N GLU A 85 12.98 -7.79 2.33
CA GLU A 85 14.14 -8.49 1.73
C GLU A 85 15.05 -9.15 2.76
N ARG A 86 15.11 -8.56 3.96
CA ARG A 86 15.86 -9.02 5.12
C ARG A 86 15.59 -10.47 5.52
N THR A 87 14.37 -11.00 5.34
CA THR A 87 14.06 -12.41 5.66
C THR A 87 14.51 -13.40 4.58
N LYS A 88 14.73 -12.94 3.34
CA LYS A 88 15.40 -13.74 2.28
C LYS A 88 16.91 -13.79 2.50
N ASP A 89 17.50 -12.73 3.06
CA ASP A 89 18.94 -12.63 3.35
C ASP A 89 19.42 -13.59 4.46
N VAL A 90 18.53 -14.04 5.35
CA VAL A 90 18.89 -14.95 6.46
C VAL A 90 19.12 -16.38 5.99
N LYS A 91 18.50 -16.83 4.88
CA LYS A 91 18.65 -18.22 4.40
C LYS A 91 19.89 -18.47 3.55
N THR A 92 20.54 -17.42 3.04
CA THR A 92 21.77 -17.55 2.24
C THR A 92 22.68 -16.37 2.50
N ILE A 93 23.88 -16.61 3.06
CA ILE A 93 24.93 -15.58 3.11
C ILE A 93 25.12 -15.07 1.67
N PRO A 94 24.97 -13.75 1.40
CA PRO A 94 25.03 -13.24 0.05
C PRO A 94 26.41 -13.55 -0.55
N LEU A 95 26.41 -14.03 -1.79
CA LEU A 95 27.59 -14.56 -2.50
C LEU A 95 28.82 -13.64 -2.41
N TRP A 96 28.63 -12.32 -2.37
CA TRP A 96 29.71 -11.35 -2.22
C TRP A 96 30.45 -11.48 -0.88
N LYS A 97 29.76 -11.77 0.24
CA LYS A 97 30.39 -12.01 1.54
C LYS A 97 31.21 -13.29 1.55
N LEU A 98 30.72 -14.34 0.89
CA LEU A 98 31.48 -15.58 0.72
C LEU A 98 32.73 -15.35 -0.15
N ASN A 99 32.63 -14.52 -1.20
CA ASN A 99 33.79 -14.12 -2.01
C ASN A 99 34.77 -13.25 -1.23
N LEU A 100 34.30 -12.36 -0.35
CA LEU A 100 35.14 -11.55 0.52
C LEU A 100 35.89 -12.44 1.53
N GLN A 101 35.20 -13.40 2.15
CA GLN A 101 35.83 -14.41 3.01
C GLN A 101 36.82 -15.28 2.25
N LYS A 102 36.50 -15.67 1.01
CA LYS A 102 37.41 -16.41 0.13
C LYS A 102 38.69 -15.61 -0.15
N LYS A 103 38.57 -14.30 -0.41
CA LYS A 103 39.71 -13.39 -0.59
C LYS A 103 40.51 -13.24 0.71
N TYR A 104 39.84 -13.03 1.84
CA TYR A 104 40.46 -12.95 3.17
C TYR A 104 41.29 -14.19 3.48
N PHE A 105 40.71 -15.40 3.40
CA PHE A 105 41.46 -16.63 3.64
C PHE A 105 42.52 -16.95 2.57
N ARG A 106 42.52 -16.28 1.42
CA ARG A 106 43.61 -16.36 0.43
C ARG A 106 44.80 -15.46 0.83
N THR A 107 44.54 -14.28 1.38
CA THR A 107 45.56 -13.25 1.65
C THR A 107 46.06 -13.21 3.09
N CYS A 108 45.30 -13.71 4.06
CA CYS A 108 45.68 -13.63 5.47
C CYS A 108 46.92 -14.48 5.79
N ARG A 109 47.97 -13.81 6.29
CA ARG A 109 49.20 -14.43 6.79
C ARG A 109 49.11 -14.81 8.28
N ASN A 110 48.24 -14.12 9.04
CA ASN A 110 48.12 -14.27 10.50
C ASN A 110 47.40 -15.56 10.97
N VAL A 111 47.02 -16.47 10.05
CA VAL A 111 46.33 -17.72 10.38
C VAL A 111 47.20 -18.90 9.94
N PRO A 112 47.38 -19.95 10.77
CA PRO A 112 48.17 -21.12 10.41
C PRO A 112 47.77 -21.71 9.04
N LYS A 113 48.75 -22.06 8.21
CA LYS A 113 48.56 -22.51 6.81
C LYS A 113 47.55 -23.65 6.68
N LYS A 114 47.57 -24.63 7.60
CA LYS A 114 46.62 -25.76 7.65
C LYS A 114 45.18 -25.28 7.87
N GLN A 115 44.94 -24.43 8.87
CA GLN A 115 43.61 -23.88 9.18
C GLN A 115 43.09 -22.99 8.05
N ARG A 116 43.97 -22.16 7.47
CA ARG A 116 43.66 -21.31 6.31
C ARG A 116 43.18 -22.13 5.11
N LYS A 117 43.90 -23.20 4.76
CA LYS A 117 43.53 -24.11 3.64
C LYS A 117 42.19 -24.81 3.91
N LYS A 118 41.94 -25.26 5.15
CA LYS A 118 40.66 -25.87 5.56
C LYS A 118 39.49 -24.89 5.42
N ARG A 119 39.61 -23.68 5.99
CA ARG A 119 38.56 -22.65 5.90
C ARG A 119 38.32 -22.20 4.45
N TYR A 120 39.38 -22.03 3.66
CA TYR A 120 39.25 -21.71 2.22
C TYR A 120 38.45 -22.79 1.47
N ARG A 121 38.71 -24.08 1.71
CA ARG A 121 37.97 -25.19 1.08
C ARG A 121 36.47 -25.14 1.44
N ILE A 122 36.13 -24.91 2.71
CA ILE A 122 34.74 -24.81 3.18
C ILE A 122 34.04 -23.62 2.51
N VAL A 123 34.66 -22.44 2.52
CA VAL A 123 34.09 -21.24 1.88
C VAL A 123 33.91 -21.47 0.38
N ASN A 124 34.90 -22.07 -0.30
CA ASN A 124 34.81 -22.34 -1.74
C ASN A 124 33.71 -23.38 -2.07
N ALA A 125 33.50 -24.40 -1.23
CA ALA A 125 32.40 -25.34 -1.38
C ALA A 125 31.04 -24.65 -1.22
N ASN A 126 30.91 -23.73 -0.25
CA ASN A 126 29.69 -22.94 -0.06
C ASN A 126 29.44 -21.97 -1.22
N VAL A 127 30.50 -21.37 -1.78
CA VAL A 127 30.41 -20.59 -3.02
C VAL A 127 29.85 -21.47 -4.14
N LYS A 128 30.41 -22.66 -4.41
CA LYS A 128 29.89 -23.56 -5.45
C LYS A 128 28.43 -23.96 -5.24
N LYS A 129 28.04 -24.29 -4.00
CA LYS A 129 26.64 -24.61 -3.64
C LYS A 129 25.69 -23.44 -3.89
N THR A 130 26.12 -22.22 -3.59
CA THR A 130 25.30 -21.02 -3.79
C THR A 130 25.18 -20.64 -5.28
N TRP A 131 26.23 -20.84 -6.09
CA TRP A 131 26.17 -20.67 -7.55
C TRP A 131 25.17 -21.61 -8.22
N ASN A 132 25.09 -22.86 -7.75
CA ASN A 132 24.15 -23.86 -8.29
C ASN A 132 22.77 -23.80 -7.64
N SER A 133 22.51 -22.81 -6.77
CA SER A 133 21.20 -22.70 -6.12
C SER A 133 20.15 -22.18 -7.10
N VAL A 134 18.93 -22.71 -7.02
CA VAL A 134 17.75 -22.25 -7.79
C VAL A 134 17.56 -20.73 -7.63
N TYR A 135 17.88 -20.20 -6.44
CA TYR A 135 17.77 -18.76 -6.15
C TYR A 135 18.78 -17.91 -6.93
N TYR A 136 20.00 -18.40 -7.16
CA TYR A 136 20.99 -17.71 -7.98
C TYR A 136 20.56 -17.64 -9.45
N TYR A 137 20.05 -18.74 -10.00
CA TYR A 137 19.45 -18.77 -11.34
C TYR A 137 18.29 -17.79 -11.48
N TYR A 138 17.38 -17.75 -10.50
CA TYR A 138 16.27 -16.79 -10.47
C TYR A 138 16.77 -15.34 -10.46
N LYS A 139 17.77 -15.01 -9.63
CA LYS A 139 18.34 -13.66 -9.56
C LYS A 139 19.06 -13.27 -10.86
N LYS A 140 19.77 -14.21 -11.49
CA LYS A 140 20.42 -14.01 -12.81
C LYS A 140 19.36 -13.76 -13.90
N ALA A 141 18.26 -14.51 -13.89
CA ALA A 141 17.14 -14.31 -14.81
C ALA A 141 16.46 -12.95 -14.64
N LEU A 142 16.22 -12.50 -13.39
CA LEU A 142 15.69 -11.17 -13.12
C LEU A 142 16.61 -10.05 -13.61
N ALA A 143 17.91 -10.17 -13.39
CA ALA A 143 18.89 -9.20 -13.88
C ALA A 143 18.92 -9.15 -15.41
N ALA A 144 18.84 -10.30 -16.08
CA ALA A 144 18.74 -10.37 -17.53
C ALA A 144 17.44 -9.73 -18.05
N LYS A 145 16.30 -9.98 -17.38
CA LYS A 145 15.02 -9.35 -17.72
C LYS A 145 15.10 -7.84 -17.58
N LYS A 146 15.65 -7.33 -16.48
CA LYS A 146 15.83 -5.89 -16.24
C LYS A 146 16.72 -5.25 -17.31
N LYS A 147 17.84 -5.88 -17.69
CA LYS A 147 18.69 -5.41 -18.78
C LYS A 147 17.96 -5.36 -20.13
N LYS A 148 17.11 -6.36 -20.43
CA LYS A 148 16.27 -6.35 -21.62
C LYS A 148 15.25 -5.20 -21.59
N GLU A 149 14.61 -4.95 -20.44
CA GLU A 149 13.68 -3.83 -20.26
C GLU A 149 14.39 -2.48 -20.40
N GLU A 150 15.59 -2.33 -19.85
CA GLU A 150 16.43 -1.13 -19.98
C GLU A 150 16.87 -0.92 -21.43
N ALA A 151 17.30 -1.97 -22.13
CA ALA A 151 17.63 -1.90 -23.56
C ALA A 151 16.40 -1.57 -24.42
N ALA A 152 15.24 -2.13 -24.11
CA ALA A 152 13.99 -1.78 -24.77
C ALA A 152 13.63 -0.31 -24.57
N ARG A 153 13.73 0.22 -23.35
CA ARG A 153 13.54 1.65 -23.05
C ARG A 153 14.53 2.52 -23.81
N ALA A 154 15.82 2.17 -23.78
CA ALA A 154 16.85 2.91 -24.51
C ALA A 154 16.60 2.91 -26.03
N SER A 155 16.08 1.80 -26.59
CA SER A 155 15.70 1.73 -28.01
C SER A 155 14.47 2.56 -28.36
N ILE A 156 13.53 2.72 -27.41
CA ILE A 156 12.38 3.60 -27.55
C ILE A 156 12.88 5.05 -27.49
N ASP A 157 13.70 5.38 -26.49
CA ASP A 157 14.25 6.72 -26.27
C ASP A 157 15.12 7.19 -27.44
N SER A 158 15.91 6.28 -28.05
CA SER A 158 16.71 6.60 -29.24
C SER A 158 15.84 6.83 -30.47
N LYS A 159 14.74 6.08 -30.64
CA LYS A 159 13.73 6.31 -31.70
C LYS A 159 12.88 7.55 -31.44
N THR A 160 12.68 7.92 -30.17
CA THR A 160 11.89 9.10 -29.76
C THR A 160 12.74 10.33 -29.48
N LYS A 161 14.02 10.38 -29.88
CA LYS A 161 14.73 11.64 -30.13
C LYS A 161 14.07 12.37 -31.32
N LYS A 162 12.80 12.74 -31.15
CA LYS A 162 12.10 13.67 -32.01
C LYS A 162 12.89 14.97 -31.97
N LYS A 163 13.18 15.53 -33.14
CA LYS A 163 13.66 16.92 -33.28
C LYS A 163 12.88 17.79 -32.28
N SER A 164 13.59 18.58 -31.50
CA SER A 164 12.96 19.44 -30.48
C SER A 164 11.80 20.19 -31.10
N LYS A 165 10.57 19.91 -30.65
CA LYS A 165 9.36 20.56 -31.16
C LYS A 165 9.56 22.06 -31.17
N SER A 166 9.14 22.72 -32.25
CA SER A 166 9.25 24.16 -32.37
C SER A 166 8.47 24.83 -31.22
N LYS A 167 8.85 26.06 -30.85
CA LYS A 167 8.16 26.82 -29.80
C LYS A 167 6.65 26.93 -30.08
N ALA A 168 6.28 27.05 -31.36
CA ALA A 168 4.89 27.12 -31.81
C ALA A 168 4.11 25.82 -31.57
N GLU A 169 4.70 24.66 -31.84
CA GLU A 169 4.08 23.36 -31.57
C GLU A 169 3.86 23.13 -30.07
N ARG A 170 4.82 23.52 -29.23
CA ARG A 170 4.67 23.44 -27.78
C ARG A 170 3.53 24.32 -27.27
N LEU A 171 3.35 25.50 -27.87
CA LEU A 171 2.24 26.40 -27.53
C LEU A 171 0.88 25.78 -27.92
N LYS A 172 0.79 25.17 -29.12
CA LYS A 172 -0.42 24.46 -29.56
C LYS A 172 -0.77 23.30 -28.63
N GLU A 173 0.20 22.48 -28.25
CA GLU A 173 0.01 21.38 -27.28
C GLU A 173 -0.41 21.90 -25.90
N ALA A 174 0.17 23.00 -25.44
CA ALA A 174 -0.21 23.62 -24.17
C ALA A 174 -1.66 24.12 -24.21
N ILE A 175 -2.09 24.75 -25.32
CA ILE A 175 -3.47 25.20 -25.52
C ILE A 175 -4.43 24.01 -25.57
N GLU A 176 -4.10 22.95 -26.29
CA GLU A 176 -4.90 21.71 -26.34
C GLU A 176 -5.00 21.03 -24.97
N TYR A 177 -3.89 20.98 -24.23
CA TYR A 177 -3.86 20.45 -22.88
C TYR A 177 -4.75 21.27 -21.93
N CYS A 178 -4.65 22.60 -21.99
CA CYS A 178 -5.54 23.49 -21.24
C CYS A 178 -7.01 23.28 -21.62
N LYS A 179 -7.33 23.11 -22.92
CA LYS A 179 -8.69 22.77 -23.38
C LYS A 179 -9.17 21.44 -22.80
N SER A 180 -8.30 20.43 -22.74
CA SER A 180 -8.63 19.11 -22.18
C SER A 180 -8.92 19.13 -20.67
N ILE A 181 -8.20 19.97 -19.91
CA ILE A 181 -8.41 20.16 -18.47
C ILE A 181 -9.63 21.04 -18.20
N ALA A 182 -9.87 22.02 -19.08
CA ALA A 182 -11.01 22.92 -18.95
C ALA A 182 -12.35 22.23 -19.21
N VAL A 183 -12.36 21.02 -19.81
CA VAL A 183 -13.57 20.21 -19.89
C VAL A 183 -14.03 19.89 -18.46
N PRO A 184 -15.26 20.25 -18.07
CA PRO A 184 -15.77 19.94 -16.74
C PRO A 184 -15.67 18.43 -16.51
N LYS A 185 -15.13 18.04 -15.35
CA LYS A 185 -15.02 16.62 -14.98
C LYS A 185 -16.40 15.97 -15.15
N LYS A 186 -16.46 14.87 -15.90
CA LYS A 186 -17.69 14.11 -16.07
C LYS A 186 -18.25 13.79 -14.68
N VAL A 187 -19.42 14.33 -14.38
CA VAL A 187 -20.10 14.03 -13.12
C VAL A 187 -20.40 12.53 -13.13
N PHE A 188 -19.69 11.78 -12.30
CA PHE A 188 -19.99 10.37 -12.13
C PHE A 188 -21.32 10.29 -11.40
N GLN A 189 -22.39 10.02 -12.15
CA GLN A 189 -23.62 9.58 -11.53
C GLN A 189 -23.30 8.31 -10.75
N PRO A 190 -23.57 8.28 -9.43
CA PRO A 190 -23.34 7.06 -8.66
C PRO A 190 -24.11 5.94 -9.34
N THR A 191 -23.48 4.77 -9.50
CA THR A 191 -24.20 3.60 -9.99
C THR A 191 -25.43 3.44 -9.09
N PRO A 192 -26.65 3.32 -9.67
CA PRO A 192 -27.85 3.17 -8.87
C PRO A 192 -27.65 1.97 -7.97
N LYS A 193 -27.52 2.21 -6.66
CA LYS A 193 -27.40 1.11 -5.70
C LYS A 193 -28.70 0.33 -5.82
N PRO A 194 -28.66 -1.00 -6.05
CA PRO A 194 -29.88 -1.78 -6.06
C PRO A 194 -30.58 -1.52 -4.73
N ARG A 195 -31.83 -1.05 -4.78
CA ARG A 195 -32.65 -0.90 -3.59
C ARG A 195 -32.69 -2.28 -2.93
N LYS A 196 -32.37 -2.36 -1.64
CA LYS A 196 -32.53 -3.62 -0.90
C LYS A 196 -33.99 -4.04 -1.09
N VAL A 197 -34.21 -5.29 -1.44
CA VAL A 197 -35.56 -5.86 -1.52
C VAL A 197 -36.23 -5.58 -0.17
N VAL A 198 -37.34 -4.84 -0.21
CA VAL A 198 -38.12 -4.55 0.98
C VAL A 198 -38.62 -5.89 1.49
N LYS A 199 -38.36 -6.19 2.76
CA LYS A 199 -38.85 -7.42 3.36
C LYS A 199 -40.38 -7.36 3.45
N ASP A 200 -41.04 -8.50 3.23
CA ASP A 200 -42.50 -8.57 3.34
C ASP A 200 -42.97 -8.15 4.73
N TRP A 201 -44.12 -7.48 4.78
CA TRP A 201 -44.69 -6.93 6.00
C TRP A 201 -44.80 -7.97 7.12
N ASN A 202 -45.20 -9.19 6.80
CA ASN A 202 -45.32 -10.29 7.76
C ASN A 202 -43.98 -10.65 8.41
N THR A 203 -42.88 -10.56 7.66
CA THR A 203 -41.53 -10.80 8.22
C THR A 203 -41.05 -9.67 9.11
N LEU A 204 -41.54 -8.44 8.87
CA LEU A 204 -41.27 -7.29 9.72
C LEU A 204 -42.07 -7.38 11.03
N LEU A 205 -43.33 -7.82 10.97
CA LEU A 205 -44.16 -8.03 12.17
C LEU A 205 -43.51 -9.01 13.15
N VAL A 206 -43.04 -10.17 12.68
CA VAL A 206 -42.33 -11.15 13.53
C VAL A 206 -41.10 -10.54 14.20
N HIS A 207 -40.36 -9.69 13.47
CA HIS A 207 -39.20 -9.01 14.04
C HIS A 207 -39.60 -7.95 15.07
N LEU A 208 -40.70 -7.24 14.81
CA LEU A 208 -41.28 -6.24 15.71
C LEU A 208 -41.73 -6.89 17.02
N ASP A 209 -42.38 -8.04 16.95
CA ASP A 209 -42.76 -8.84 18.13
C ASP A 209 -41.51 -9.24 18.92
N THR A 210 -40.47 -9.73 18.23
CA THR A 210 -39.18 -10.09 18.86
C THR A 210 -38.50 -8.89 19.55
N LEU A 211 -38.64 -7.68 19.01
CA LEU A 211 -38.07 -6.46 19.59
C LEU A 211 -38.93 -5.88 20.72
N SER A 212 -40.24 -6.12 20.67
CA SER A 212 -41.19 -5.73 21.71
C SER A 212 -41.10 -6.60 22.96
N GLU A 213 -40.60 -7.83 22.82
CA GLU A 213 -40.31 -8.67 23.97
C GLU A 213 -39.29 -7.96 24.88
N PRO A 214 -39.63 -7.72 26.16
CA PRO A 214 -38.68 -7.10 27.08
C PRO A 214 -37.44 -7.98 27.14
N VAL A 215 -36.27 -7.39 26.90
CA VAL A 215 -34.98 -8.10 26.98
C VAL A 215 -34.94 -8.82 28.32
N ARG A 216 -35.12 -10.16 28.30
CA ARG A 216 -35.19 -10.96 29.52
C ARG A 216 -33.93 -10.66 30.32
N LYS A 217 -34.07 -10.06 31.50
CA LYS A 217 -32.98 -9.69 32.43
C LYS A 217 -32.25 -10.93 33.01
N THR A 218 -32.28 -12.08 32.32
CA THR A 218 -31.59 -13.32 32.73
C THR A 218 -30.08 -13.24 32.55
N ARG A 219 -29.58 -12.15 31.95
CA ARG A 219 -28.17 -11.76 31.97
C ARG A 219 -28.01 -10.34 32.51
N LYS A 220 -28.52 -10.06 33.72
CA LYS A 220 -27.73 -9.17 34.59
C LYS A 220 -26.32 -9.73 34.56
N TYR A 221 -25.32 -8.93 34.20
CA TYR A 221 -23.92 -9.31 34.33
C TYR A 221 -23.76 -9.96 35.72
N LYS A 222 -23.65 -11.29 35.79
CA LYS A 222 -23.08 -11.92 36.97
C LYS A 222 -21.65 -11.45 36.94
N ARG A 223 -21.36 -10.38 37.70
CA ARG A 223 -20.00 -9.91 37.88
C ARG A 223 -19.26 -11.13 38.44
N PRO A 224 -18.24 -11.68 37.75
CA PRO A 224 -17.50 -12.85 38.25
C PRO A 224 -16.73 -12.54 39.56
N SER A 225 -16.95 -11.36 40.16
CA SER A 225 -16.23 -10.82 41.31
C SER A 225 -16.73 -11.30 42.67
N ILE A 226 -17.61 -12.31 42.73
CA ILE A 226 -18.07 -12.89 44.01
C ILE A 226 -17.74 -14.39 44.10
N ASP A 227 -17.03 -14.96 43.12
CA ASP A 227 -16.35 -16.22 43.40
C ASP A 227 -15.19 -15.90 44.35
N SER A 228 -15.14 -16.52 45.53
CA SER A 228 -14.11 -16.28 46.55
C SER A 228 -12.68 -16.46 46.03
N GLN A 229 -12.51 -17.18 44.91
CA GLN A 229 -11.26 -17.32 44.17
C GLN A 229 -10.74 -16.03 43.54
N TYR A 230 -11.58 -15.00 43.38
CA TYR A 230 -11.23 -13.71 42.78
C TYR A 230 -11.02 -12.58 43.80
N VAL A 231 -11.30 -12.81 45.09
CA VAL A 231 -11.20 -11.79 46.15
C VAL A 231 -9.83 -11.83 46.83
N ASP A 232 -9.21 -13.00 46.94
CA ASP A 232 -7.91 -13.15 47.59
C ASP A 232 -6.78 -13.02 46.57
N PRO A 233 -5.99 -11.93 46.55
CA PRO A 233 -4.84 -11.80 45.65
C PRO A 233 -3.76 -12.87 45.89
N SER A 234 -3.78 -13.50 47.06
CA SER A 234 -2.89 -14.60 47.44
C SER A 234 -3.32 -15.96 46.90
N LYS A 235 -4.58 -16.13 46.47
CA LYS A 235 -5.15 -17.44 46.10
C LYS A 235 -5.10 -17.65 44.59
N VAL A 236 -3.97 -18.18 44.12
CA VAL A 236 -3.78 -18.52 42.71
C VAL A 236 -4.54 -19.82 42.37
N SER A 237 -5.22 -19.86 41.21
CA SER A 237 -5.90 -21.09 40.78
C SER A 237 -4.91 -22.27 40.69
N PRO A 238 -5.29 -23.50 41.10
CA PRO A 238 -4.37 -24.65 41.08
C PRO A 238 -3.89 -25.00 39.67
N LYS A 239 -4.66 -24.64 38.63
CA LYS A 239 -4.25 -24.77 37.23
C LYS A 239 -3.13 -23.82 36.85
N ALA A 240 -3.13 -22.59 37.38
CA ALA A 240 -2.07 -21.63 37.16
C ALA A 240 -0.77 -22.02 37.89
N LEU A 241 -0.86 -22.63 39.08
CA LEU A 241 0.32 -23.20 39.77
C LEU A 241 0.97 -24.33 38.99
N LYS A 242 0.17 -25.16 38.30
CA LYS A 242 0.66 -26.28 37.45
C LYS A 242 0.98 -25.85 36.01
N TYR A 243 0.76 -24.60 35.65
CA TYR A 243 0.91 -24.16 34.26
C TYR A 243 2.38 -24.09 33.88
N GLN A 244 2.78 -24.87 32.87
CA GLN A 244 4.09 -24.76 32.25
C GLN A 244 4.04 -23.70 31.14
N ILE A 245 5.02 -22.78 31.17
CA ILE A 245 5.14 -21.74 30.15
C ILE A 245 5.31 -22.40 28.77
N SER A 246 4.49 -21.98 27.81
CA SER A 246 4.68 -22.40 26.42
C SER A 246 5.95 -21.75 25.84
N SER A 247 6.65 -22.45 24.94
CA SER A 247 7.86 -21.94 24.28
C SER A 247 7.66 -20.58 23.60
N ARG A 248 6.45 -20.30 23.10
CA ARG A 248 6.12 -18.99 22.53
C ARG A 248 6.05 -17.87 23.57
N VAL A 249 5.49 -18.16 24.74
CA VAL A 249 5.41 -17.19 25.84
C VAL A 249 6.79 -16.94 26.42
N ASP A 250 7.61 -17.98 26.53
CA ASP A 250 9.02 -17.90 26.92
C ASP A 250 9.81 -16.99 25.96
N ASP A 251 9.64 -17.23 24.66
CA ASP A 251 10.21 -16.40 23.61
C ASP A 251 9.77 -14.93 23.71
N LEU A 252 8.49 -14.67 24.00
CA LEU A 252 7.98 -13.30 24.14
C LEU A 252 8.45 -12.62 25.42
N ALA A 253 8.63 -13.37 26.51
CA ALA A 253 9.12 -12.85 27.77
C ALA A 253 10.60 -12.47 27.67
N HIS A 254 11.41 -13.28 26.98
CA HIS A 254 12.87 -13.08 26.93
C HIS A 254 13.36 -12.32 25.69
N LYS A 255 12.68 -12.40 24.54
CA LYS A 255 13.07 -11.69 23.32
C LYS A 255 12.41 -10.33 23.26
N LEU A 256 13.08 -9.32 23.80
CA LEU A 256 12.77 -7.92 23.54
C LEU A 256 12.69 -7.70 22.01
N PRO A 257 11.61 -7.09 21.49
CA PRO A 257 11.51 -6.77 20.08
C PRO A 257 12.75 -5.99 19.62
N GLU A 258 13.25 -6.24 18.41
CA GLU A 258 14.52 -5.65 17.91
C GLU A 258 14.53 -4.11 17.92
N ARG A 259 13.35 -3.47 18.00
CA ARG A 259 13.23 -2.01 18.16
C ARG A 259 13.71 -1.52 19.53
N TYR A 260 13.57 -2.33 20.59
CA TYR A 260 13.99 -1.98 21.95
C TYR A 260 15.44 -2.38 22.24
N THR A 261 16.01 -3.32 21.48
CA THR A 261 17.44 -3.65 21.60
C THR A 261 18.34 -2.60 20.96
N ARG A 262 17.81 -1.83 19.99
CA ARG A 262 18.48 -0.65 19.45
C ARG A 262 18.33 0.52 20.41
N LYS A 263 19.17 0.54 21.45
CA LYS A 263 19.35 1.75 22.26
C LYS A 263 19.67 2.91 21.31
N GLU A 264 18.97 4.02 21.47
CA GLU A 264 19.34 5.24 20.76
C GLU A 264 20.79 5.59 21.09
N LYS A 265 21.52 6.14 20.12
CA LYS A 265 22.89 6.58 20.40
C LYS A 265 22.79 7.70 21.45
N PRO A 266 23.63 7.68 22.51
CA PRO A 266 23.59 8.73 23.50
C PRO A 266 23.79 10.09 22.83
N ILE A 267 22.94 11.05 23.17
CA ILE A 267 23.06 12.43 22.70
C ILE A 267 24.23 13.04 23.45
N ILE A 268 25.33 13.31 22.76
CA ILE A 268 26.47 14.03 23.33
C ILE A 268 26.14 15.53 23.16
N PRO A 269 25.88 16.27 24.24
CA PRO A 269 25.58 17.70 24.12
C PRO A 269 26.75 18.42 23.44
N GLY A 270 26.44 19.27 22.47
CA GLY A 270 27.45 19.99 21.66
C GLY A 270 28.04 19.21 20.48
N ALA A 271 27.79 17.90 20.35
CA ALA A 271 28.27 17.14 19.21
C ALA A 271 27.44 17.42 17.95
N VAL A 272 27.97 18.23 17.04
CA VAL A 272 27.36 18.53 15.74
C VAL A 272 27.92 17.57 14.67
N LYS A 273 27.09 17.18 13.70
CA LYS A 273 27.56 16.37 12.56
C LYS A 273 28.61 17.14 11.76
N ARG A 274 29.72 16.50 11.38
CA ARG A 274 30.79 17.12 10.55
C ARG A 274 30.26 17.78 9.26
N GLY A 275 29.20 17.23 8.66
CA GLY A 275 28.57 17.82 7.48
C GLY A 275 27.86 19.15 7.76
N ALA A 276 27.30 19.33 8.96
CA ALA A 276 26.67 20.59 9.36
C ALA A 276 27.72 21.68 9.63
N LEU A 277 28.88 21.33 10.22
CA LEU A 277 30.01 22.27 10.38
C LEU A 277 30.58 22.75 9.03
N LYS A 278 30.48 21.93 7.99
CA LYS A 278 30.96 22.25 6.64
C LYS A 278 29.88 22.85 5.73
N ALA A 279 28.64 22.91 6.19
CA ALA A 279 27.54 23.40 5.37
C ALA A 279 27.68 24.91 5.18
N LYS A 280 27.81 25.35 3.92
CA LYS A 280 27.73 26.76 3.58
C LYS A 280 26.27 27.16 3.47
N ILE A 281 25.94 28.35 3.96
CA ILE A 281 24.61 28.95 3.79
C ILE A 281 24.32 29.12 2.29
N THR A 282 23.10 28.78 1.90
CA THR A 282 22.63 29.07 0.53
C THR A 282 22.18 30.53 0.46
N PRO A 283 22.30 31.21 -0.69
CA PRO A 283 21.92 32.62 -0.81
C PRO A 283 20.48 32.88 -0.39
N ARG A 284 19.57 31.95 -0.69
CA ARG A 284 18.16 32.01 -0.25
C ARG A 284 18.00 31.95 1.28
N ILE A 285 18.81 31.14 1.96
CA ILE A 285 18.78 31.07 3.44
C ILE A 285 19.34 32.37 4.01
N GLU A 286 20.34 32.96 3.38
CA GLU A 286 20.89 34.26 3.75
C GLU A 286 19.83 35.37 3.64
N GLU A 287 19.12 35.43 2.51
CA GLU A 287 17.98 36.34 2.28
C GLU A 287 16.86 36.18 3.31
N ILE A 288 16.51 34.93 3.65
CA ILE A 288 15.44 34.65 4.62
C ILE A 288 15.91 34.92 6.06
N SER A 289 17.21 34.73 6.34
CA SER A 289 17.80 35.01 7.65
C SER A 289 17.93 36.51 7.92
N ALA A 290 18.09 37.31 6.86
CA ALA A 290 18.12 38.75 6.98
C ALA A 290 16.74 39.24 7.48
N PRO A 291 16.70 40.11 8.51
CA PRO A 291 15.45 40.70 8.94
C PRO A 291 14.85 41.45 7.75
N LYS A 292 13.57 41.18 7.46
CA LYS A 292 12.86 41.87 6.40
C LYS A 292 12.81 43.36 6.77
N LYS A 293 13.60 44.17 6.06
CA LYS A 293 13.53 45.63 6.16
C LYS A 293 12.09 46.02 5.85
N ARG A 294 11.34 46.43 6.86
CA ARG A 294 10.10 47.16 6.63
C ARG A 294 10.58 48.48 6.04
N ALA A 295 9.96 48.94 4.95
CA ALA A 295 10.13 50.34 4.59
C ALA A 295 9.77 51.14 5.85
N ASP A 296 10.58 52.15 6.17
CA ASP A 296 10.20 53.15 7.17
C ASP A 296 8.76 53.51 6.85
N ALA A 297 7.87 53.26 7.81
CA ALA A 297 6.43 53.25 7.56
C ALA A 297 6.13 54.49 6.72
N PRO A 298 5.70 54.35 5.44
CA PRO A 298 5.22 55.51 4.74
C PRO A 298 4.16 56.08 5.67
N GLU A 299 4.37 57.34 6.01
CA GLU A 299 3.48 58.22 6.73
C GLU A 299 2.11 57.57 6.86
N MET A 300 1.86 57.07 8.07
CA MET A 300 0.82 56.12 8.47
C MET A 300 -0.34 55.95 7.47
N ASP A 301 -0.87 54.73 7.35
CA ASP A 301 -2.17 54.37 6.74
C ASP A 301 -3.40 55.23 7.19
N VAL A 302 -3.20 56.38 7.84
CA VAL A 302 -4.04 57.56 7.83
C VAL A 302 -4.23 58.02 6.39
N LYS A 303 -5.09 57.30 5.65
CA LYS A 303 -5.79 57.91 4.53
C LYS A 303 -6.42 59.20 5.05
N GLU A 304 -6.13 60.33 4.40
CA GLU A 304 -6.77 61.63 4.69
C GLU A 304 -8.29 61.53 4.83
N ASN A 305 -8.90 60.56 4.13
CA ASN A 305 -10.29 60.16 4.32
C ASN A 305 -10.40 58.67 4.66
N PRO A 306 -10.71 58.29 5.92
CA PRO A 306 -10.85 56.89 6.32
C PRO A 306 -12.04 56.20 5.61
N PHE A 307 -13.01 56.98 5.13
CA PHE A 307 -14.17 56.50 4.38
C PHE A 307 -13.93 56.41 2.86
N SER A 308 -12.73 56.72 2.37
CA SER A 308 -12.46 56.65 0.93
C SER A 308 -12.37 55.19 0.47
N VAL A 309 -13.29 54.83 -0.42
CA VAL A 309 -13.35 53.51 -1.06
C VAL A 309 -12.22 53.42 -2.08
N SER A 310 -11.50 52.29 -2.11
CA SER A 310 -10.42 52.11 -3.08
C SER A 310 -10.95 52.18 -4.52
N LYS A 311 -10.18 52.78 -5.44
CA LYS A 311 -10.55 52.86 -6.88
C LYS A 311 -10.84 51.49 -7.49
N ASN A 312 -10.20 50.44 -6.98
CA ASN A 312 -10.42 49.06 -7.43
C ASN A 312 -11.76 48.50 -6.95
N ALA A 313 -12.18 48.83 -5.72
CA ALA A 313 -13.49 48.45 -5.22
C ALA A 313 -14.62 49.13 -6.01
N LEU A 314 -14.44 50.38 -6.43
CA LEU A 314 -15.41 51.09 -7.31
C LEU A 314 -15.52 50.46 -8.71
N LYS A 315 -14.44 49.87 -9.22
CA LYS A 315 -14.40 49.21 -10.54
C LYS A 315 -14.77 47.73 -10.48
N TYR A 316 -14.98 47.18 -9.29
CA TYR A 316 -15.19 45.75 -9.12
C TYR A 316 -16.56 45.35 -9.67
N LYS A 317 -16.56 44.36 -10.57
CA LYS A 317 -17.79 43.68 -11.01
C LYS A 317 -18.01 42.44 -10.15
N PRO A 318 -19.17 42.28 -9.50
CA PRO A 318 -19.44 41.11 -8.67
C PRO A 318 -19.34 39.82 -9.49
N THR A 319 -18.87 38.75 -8.86
CA THR A 319 -18.87 37.43 -9.50
C THR A 319 -20.29 36.88 -9.57
N PRO A 320 -20.62 36.04 -10.57
CA PRO A 320 -21.98 35.49 -10.72
C PRO A 320 -22.48 34.77 -9.47
N ARG A 321 -21.57 34.14 -8.70
CA ARG A 321 -21.92 33.52 -7.41
C ARG A 321 -22.37 34.53 -6.35
N ILE A 322 -21.74 35.70 -6.30
CA ILE A 322 -22.15 36.78 -5.37
C ILE A 322 -23.52 37.31 -5.79
N GLU A 323 -23.76 37.45 -7.09
CA GLU A 323 -25.08 37.84 -7.62
C GLU A 323 -26.16 36.79 -7.30
N GLU A 324 -25.85 35.50 -7.42
CA GLU A 324 -26.77 34.41 -7.02
C GLU A 324 -27.10 34.44 -5.53
N LEU A 325 -26.10 34.63 -4.66
CA LEU A 325 -26.29 34.70 -3.22
C LEU A 325 -27.00 35.98 -2.76
N ALA A 326 -26.87 37.06 -3.52
CA ALA A 326 -27.59 38.31 -3.26
C ALA A 326 -29.08 38.22 -3.60
N LYS A 327 -29.51 37.21 -4.38
CA LYS A 327 -30.94 36.99 -4.62
C LYS A 327 -31.61 36.54 -3.30
N PRO A 328 -32.75 37.15 -2.93
CA PRO A 328 -33.45 36.77 -1.72
C PRO A 328 -33.89 35.31 -1.80
N VAL A 329 -33.68 34.58 -0.71
CA VAL A 329 -34.13 33.19 -0.60
C VAL A 329 -35.64 33.20 -0.37
N GLU A 330 -36.40 32.69 -1.32
CA GLU A 330 -37.85 32.50 -1.18
C GLU A 330 -38.12 31.56 0.01
N ARG A 331 -38.81 32.08 1.03
CA ARG A 331 -39.30 31.27 2.15
C ARG A 331 -40.63 30.66 1.74
N LYS A 332 -40.69 29.33 1.71
CA LYS A 332 -41.93 28.57 1.53
C LYS A 332 -42.60 28.30 2.87
#